data_AF-A0A286NVL2-F1
#
_entry.id   AF-A0A286NVL2-F1
#
_cell.length_a   1.000
_cell.length_b   1.000
_cell.length_c   1.000
_cell.angle_alpha   90.00
_cell.angle_beta   90.00
_cell.angle_gamma   90.00
#
_symmetry.space_group_name_H-M   'P 1'
#
loop_
_entity.id
_entity.type
_entity.pdbx_description
1 polymer ?
#
loop_
_entity_poly.entity_id
_entity_poly.type
_entity_poly.pdbx_seq_one_letter_code
_entity_poly.pdbx_strand_id
1 'polypeptide(L)'
;MPLDEPVIAAAAALLESVAEGARAFWGRATPHDAAVDIAYQTAPTLQGPPSPRRGLPALKLFQHLRSPEIPYYLGWLNYWSAAAAKAIGFPDPARDADLLSRARRTASGGWVVQLTDAPLDLENPAHLDALKRAYERFPEIGGRAAP
;
A
#
# COMPACT_ATOMS: atom_id res chain seq x y z
N MET A 1 -12.98 -5.89 16.06
CA MET A 1 -14.26 -6.18 15.40
C MET A 1 -14.05 -7.35 14.46
N PRO A 2 -15.03 -8.26 14.29
CA PRO A 2 -14.94 -9.26 13.23
C PRO A 2 -14.92 -8.54 11.87
N LEU A 3 -14.06 -9.01 10.97
CA LEU A 3 -13.80 -8.40 9.66
C LEU A 3 -14.54 -9.21 8.58
N ASP A 4 -15.88 -9.20 8.64
CA ASP A 4 -16.73 -9.80 7.63
C ASP A 4 -16.90 -8.87 6.41
N GLU A 5 -17.47 -9.40 5.32
CA GLU A 5 -17.59 -8.71 4.02
C GLU A 5 -18.19 -7.29 4.11
N PRO A 6 -19.23 -7.00 4.92
CA PRO A 6 -19.73 -5.64 5.10
C PRO A 6 -18.70 -4.70 5.74
N VAL A 7 -17.91 -5.19 6.70
CA VAL A 7 -16.85 -4.40 7.36
C VAL A 7 -15.70 -4.12 6.40
N ILE A 8 -15.36 -5.07 5.52
CA ILE A 8 -14.37 -4.89 4.45
C ILE A 8 -14.82 -3.79 3.48
N ALA A 9 -16.06 -3.87 2.98
CA ALA A 9 -16.62 -2.88 2.08
C ALA A 9 -16.70 -1.48 2.73
N ALA A 10 -17.10 -1.42 3.99
CA ALA A 10 -17.14 -0.17 4.75
C ALA A 10 -15.74 0.44 4.93
N ALA A 11 -14.70 -0.37 5.17
CA ALA A 11 -13.33 0.11 5.29
C ALA A 11 -12.81 0.75 3.98
N ALA A 12 -13.10 0.13 2.83
CA ALA A 12 -12.76 0.69 1.53
C ALA A 12 -13.48 2.02 1.26
N ALA A 13 -14.78 2.09 1.54
CA ALA A 13 -15.57 3.30 1.37
C ALA A 13 -15.11 4.44 2.30
N LEU A 14 -14.78 4.12 3.55
CA LEU A 14 -14.26 5.09 4.52
C LEU A 14 -12.88 5.63 4.08
N LEU A 15 -11.98 4.74 3.65
CA LEU A 15 -10.65 5.14 3.16
C LEU A 15 -10.79 6.10 1.97
N GLU A 16 -11.66 5.79 1.00
CA GLU A 16 -11.94 6.66 -0.13
C GLU A 16 -12.48 8.02 0.32
N SER A 17 -13.53 8.02 1.15
CA SER A 17 -14.19 9.26 1.58
C SER A 17 -13.23 10.19 2.31
N VAL A 18 -12.40 9.66 3.21
CA VAL A 18 -11.38 10.44 3.93
C VAL A 18 -10.31 10.95 2.97
N ALA A 19 -9.80 10.10 2.08
CA ALA A 19 -8.72 10.48 1.19
C ALA A 19 -9.15 11.53 0.15
N GLU A 20 -10.33 11.38 -0.44
CA GLU A 20 -10.93 12.34 -1.37
C GLU A 20 -11.26 13.66 -0.67
N GLY A 21 -11.88 13.59 0.52
CA GLY A 21 -12.21 14.77 1.32
C GLY A 21 -10.97 15.57 1.75
N ALA A 22 -9.88 14.89 2.09
CA ALA A 22 -8.60 15.49 2.44
C ALA A 22 -7.76 15.90 1.21
N ARG A 23 -8.18 15.55 -0.01
CA ARG A 23 -7.37 15.68 -1.24
C ARG A 23 -6.00 15.02 -1.10
N ALA A 24 -5.95 13.87 -0.45
CA ALA A 24 -4.71 13.13 -0.24
C ALA A 24 -4.15 12.64 -1.58
N PHE A 25 -2.81 12.56 -1.69
CA PHE A 25 -2.19 11.87 -2.81
C PHE A 25 -2.35 10.35 -2.69
N TRP A 26 -2.22 9.82 -1.49
CA TRP A 26 -2.36 8.40 -1.20
C TRP A 26 -2.79 8.18 0.25
N GLY A 27 -3.27 6.98 0.55
CA GLY A 27 -3.66 6.55 1.89
C GLY A 27 -3.69 5.03 2.00
N ARG A 28 -3.79 4.50 3.22
CA ARG A 28 -3.95 3.05 3.43
C ARG A 28 -4.83 2.73 4.62
N ALA A 29 -5.40 1.53 4.61
CA ALA A 29 -5.91 0.87 5.79
C ALA A 29 -5.30 -0.54 5.89
N THR A 30 -4.88 -0.95 7.08
CA THR A 30 -4.35 -2.31 7.32
C THR A 30 -4.63 -2.73 8.77
N PRO A 31 -4.79 -4.04 9.03
CA PRO A 31 -4.88 -4.55 10.40
C PRO A 31 -3.67 -4.19 11.27
N HIS A 32 -3.87 -4.06 12.57
CA HIS A 32 -2.83 -3.60 13.49
C HIS A 32 -1.55 -4.45 13.43
N ASP A 33 -1.68 -5.79 13.46
CA ASP A 33 -0.53 -6.69 13.48
C ASP A 33 0.32 -6.56 12.22
N ALA A 34 -0.32 -6.50 11.05
CA ALA A 34 0.40 -6.22 9.80
C ALA A 34 1.01 -4.81 9.77
N ALA A 35 0.38 -3.82 10.43
CA ALA A 35 0.93 -2.47 10.51
C ALA A 35 2.26 -2.41 11.27
N VAL A 36 2.42 -3.25 12.31
CA VAL A 36 3.65 -3.33 13.10
C VAL A 36 4.81 -3.83 12.24
N ASP A 37 4.61 -4.90 11.47
CA ASP A 37 5.61 -5.42 10.53
C ASP A 37 5.94 -4.40 9.42
N ILE A 38 4.94 -3.69 8.89
CA ILE A 38 5.17 -2.61 7.91
C ILE A 38 5.99 -1.46 8.51
N ALA A 39 5.75 -1.10 9.79
CA ALA A 39 6.51 -0.05 10.46
C ALA A 39 8.01 -0.37 10.53
N TYR A 40 8.37 -1.65 10.74
CA TYR A 40 9.76 -2.11 10.72
C TYR A 40 10.47 -1.92 9.37
N GLN A 41 9.75 -1.68 8.28
CA GLN A 41 10.37 -1.35 6.99
C GLN A 41 11.08 0.01 6.98
N THR A 42 10.76 0.88 7.95
CA THR A 42 11.33 2.24 8.08
C THR A 42 12.02 2.47 9.42
N ALA A 43 11.79 1.60 10.40
CA ALA A 43 12.29 1.79 11.76
C ALA A 43 13.83 1.69 11.81
N PRO A 44 14.55 2.74 12.24
CA PRO A 44 15.98 2.64 12.48
C PRO A 44 16.25 1.59 13.57
N THR A 45 17.30 0.79 13.40
CA THR A 45 17.70 -0.18 14.42
C THR A 45 18.88 0.38 15.21
N LEU A 46 19.07 -0.09 16.46
CA LEU A 46 20.27 0.22 17.25
C LEU A 46 21.57 -0.20 16.52
N GLN A 47 21.48 -1.06 15.51
CA GLN A 47 22.59 -1.63 14.75
C GLN A 47 22.76 -1.03 13.35
N GLY A 48 21.96 -0.02 12.95
CA GLY A 48 22.08 0.67 11.67
C GLY A 48 20.76 0.75 10.88
N PRO A 49 20.78 0.55 9.54
CA PRO A 49 19.61 0.77 8.68
C PRO A 49 18.40 -0.09 9.10
N PRO A 50 17.19 0.19 8.58
CA PRO A 50 16.03 -0.64 8.85
C PRO A 50 16.33 -2.11 8.62
N SER A 51 15.83 -2.97 9.52
CA SER A 51 15.90 -4.43 9.41
C SER A 51 14.47 -4.97 9.33
N PRO A 52 13.83 -4.86 8.15
CA PRO A 52 12.47 -5.32 7.97
C PRO A 52 12.37 -6.82 8.18
N ARG A 53 11.28 -7.25 8.79
CA ARG A 53 11.02 -8.67 9.03
C ARG A 53 10.48 -9.34 7.76
N ARG A 54 10.50 -10.68 7.78
CA ARG A 54 9.80 -11.53 6.80
C ARG A 54 10.26 -11.32 5.34
N GLY A 55 11.43 -10.75 5.11
CA GLY A 55 11.97 -10.45 3.78
C GLY A 55 11.23 -9.31 3.06
N LEU A 56 10.55 -8.44 3.80
CA LEU A 56 10.02 -7.19 3.25
C LEU A 56 11.16 -6.22 2.92
N PRO A 57 10.97 -5.31 1.94
CA PRO A 57 12.03 -4.37 1.59
C PRO A 57 12.17 -3.27 2.64
N ALA A 58 13.39 -2.78 2.82
CA ALA A 58 13.64 -1.54 3.53
C ALA A 58 13.15 -0.36 2.69
N LEU A 59 12.52 0.61 3.34
CA LEU A 59 12.03 1.84 2.72
C LEU A 59 12.88 3.00 3.23
N LYS A 60 13.05 4.05 2.42
CA LYS A 60 13.71 5.27 2.86
C LYS A 60 12.85 5.97 3.92
N LEU A 61 13.39 7.00 4.57
CA LEU A 61 12.57 7.91 5.38
C LEU A 61 11.74 8.83 4.49
N PHE A 62 10.57 9.27 4.98
CA PHE A 62 9.65 10.12 4.21
C PHE A 62 10.32 11.38 3.64
N GLN A 63 11.26 11.97 4.38
CA GLN A 63 12.04 13.14 3.99
C GLN A 63 12.98 12.91 2.78
N HIS A 64 13.21 11.65 2.40
CA HIS A 64 14.04 11.27 1.26
C HIS A 64 13.20 10.84 0.04
N LEU A 65 11.88 10.96 0.11
CA LEU A 65 11.01 10.74 -1.05
C LEU A 65 11.13 11.92 -2.01
N ARG A 66 11.23 11.62 -3.30
CA ARG A 66 11.40 12.63 -4.36
C ARG A 66 10.12 13.41 -4.65
N SER A 67 8.96 12.88 -4.29
CA SER A 67 7.66 13.49 -4.56
C SER A 67 6.60 12.99 -3.57
N PRO A 68 5.64 13.86 -3.17
CA PRO A 68 4.54 13.48 -2.28
C PRO A 68 3.51 12.55 -2.93
N GLU A 69 3.46 12.51 -4.27
CA GLU A 69 2.62 11.60 -5.06
C GLU A 69 3.05 10.14 -4.93
N ILE A 70 4.32 9.87 -4.61
CA ILE A 70 4.82 8.50 -4.43
C ILE A 70 4.38 7.97 -3.06
N PRO A 71 3.59 6.88 -2.99
CA PRO A 71 3.22 6.27 -1.73
C PRO A 71 4.43 5.86 -0.91
N TYR A 72 4.36 6.11 0.40
CA TYR A 72 5.47 5.81 1.29
C TYR A 72 5.59 4.32 1.61
N TYR A 73 4.46 3.64 1.78
CA TYR A 73 4.37 2.22 2.06
C TYR A 73 3.03 1.67 1.55
N LEU A 74 2.92 0.34 1.47
CA LEU A 74 1.67 -0.34 1.13
C LEU A 74 0.93 -0.79 2.39
N GLY A 75 -0.39 -0.97 2.26
CA GLY A 75 -1.24 -1.63 3.24
C GLY A 75 -2.10 -2.70 2.58
N TRP A 76 -3.06 -3.21 3.35
CA TRP A 76 -4.11 -4.07 2.82
C TRP A 76 -4.98 -3.36 1.78
N LEU A 77 -5.59 -2.24 2.18
CA LEU A 77 -6.30 -1.32 1.29
C LEU A 77 -5.40 -0.13 1.02
N ASN A 78 -5.35 0.31 -0.23
CA ASN A 78 -4.52 1.41 -0.67
C ASN A 78 -5.41 2.37 -1.48
N TYR A 79 -5.43 3.64 -1.09
CA TYR A 79 -5.96 4.70 -1.92
C TYR A 79 -4.80 5.37 -2.66
N TRP A 80 -4.95 5.55 -3.97
CA TRP A 80 -4.04 6.32 -4.80
C TRP A 80 -4.85 7.31 -5.62
N SER A 81 -4.58 8.60 -5.48
CA SER A 81 -5.15 9.62 -6.37
C SER A 81 -4.70 9.36 -7.82
N ALA A 82 -5.32 10.03 -8.78
CA ALA A 82 -4.90 9.95 -10.18
C ALA A 82 -3.40 10.28 -10.36
N ALA A 83 -2.88 11.25 -9.59
CA ALA A 83 -1.47 11.64 -9.63
C ALA A 83 -0.56 10.56 -9.04
N ALA A 84 -0.93 9.98 -7.89
CA ALA A 84 -0.16 8.90 -7.27
C ALA A 84 -0.15 7.63 -8.12
N ALA A 85 -1.32 7.24 -8.66
CA ALA A 85 -1.44 6.10 -9.57
C ALA A 85 -0.54 6.27 -10.81
N LYS A 86 -0.54 7.47 -11.41
CA LYS A 86 0.37 7.81 -12.51
C LYS A 86 1.84 7.73 -12.09
N ALA A 87 2.20 8.24 -10.91
CA ALA A 87 3.58 8.27 -10.42
C ALA A 87 4.18 6.87 -10.23
N ILE A 88 3.36 5.89 -9.82
CA ILE A 88 3.79 4.49 -9.66
C ILE A 88 3.54 3.61 -10.89
N GLY A 89 2.96 4.19 -11.96
CA GLY A 89 2.64 3.48 -13.20
C GLY A 89 1.50 2.47 -13.05
N PHE A 90 0.45 2.79 -12.29
CA PHE A 90 -0.77 1.99 -12.14
C PHE A 90 -1.96 2.67 -12.84
N PRO A 91 -2.82 1.92 -13.55
CA PRO A 91 -2.68 0.50 -13.88
C PRO A 91 -1.90 0.25 -15.18
N ASP A 92 -1.18 -0.87 -15.22
CA ASP A 92 -0.68 -1.55 -16.40
C ASP A 92 -1.53 -2.82 -16.59
N PRO A 93 -2.45 -2.88 -17.58
CA PRO A 93 -3.34 -4.02 -17.76
C PRO A 93 -2.64 -5.37 -17.96
N ALA A 94 -1.41 -5.38 -18.48
CA ALA A 94 -0.65 -6.60 -18.69
C ALA A 94 -0.01 -7.15 -17.40
N ARG A 95 0.19 -6.30 -16.40
CA ARG A 95 0.91 -6.62 -15.16
C ARG A 95 0.02 -6.59 -13.92
N ASP A 96 -1.09 -5.88 -13.98
CA ASP A 96 -1.92 -5.54 -12.83
C ASP A 96 -3.29 -6.21 -12.86
N ALA A 97 -3.52 -7.21 -13.72
CA ALA A 97 -4.82 -7.88 -13.87
C ALA A 97 -5.39 -8.38 -12.53
N ASP A 98 -4.54 -8.98 -11.70
CA ASP A 98 -4.91 -9.46 -10.36
C ASP A 98 -5.30 -8.31 -9.42
N LEU A 99 -4.49 -7.25 -9.33
CA LEU A 99 -4.80 -6.06 -8.53
C LEU A 99 -6.05 -5.34 -9.05
N LEU A 100 -6.23 -5.27 -10.37
CA LEU A 100 -7.38 -4.65 -11.03
C LEU A 100 -8.68 -5.39 -10.72
N SER A 101 -8.64 -6.72 -10.56
CA SER A 101 -9.81 -7.50 -10.14
C SER A 101 -10.34 -7.11 -8.77
N ARG A 102 -9.48 -6.50 -7.93
CA ARG A 102 -9.76 -6.02 -6.57
C ARG A 102 -9.57 -4.50 -6.44
N ALA A 103 -9.66 -3.77 -7.55
CA ALA A 103 -9.54 -2.33 -7.58
C ALA A 103 -10.84 -1.66 -8.02
N ARG A 104 -11.12 -0.49 -7.45
CA ARG A 104 -12.24 0.37 -7.84
C ARG A 104 -11.73 1.76 -8.18
N ARG A 105 -12.23 2.36 -9.26
CA ARG A 105 -12.00 3.77 -9.57
C ARG A 105 -12.82 4.67 -8.65
N THR A 106 -12.22 5.75 -8.18
CA THR A 106 -12.91 6.80 -7.43
C THR A 106 -13.50 7.85 -8.37
N ALA A 107 -14.39 8.70 -7.86
CA ALA A 107 -15.01 9.77 -8.64
C ALA A 107 -14.00 10.81 -9.17
N SER A 108 -12.88 11.03 -8.47
CA SER A 108 -11.82 11.94 -8.89
C SER A 108 -10.83 11.31 -9.89
N GLY A 109 -11.04 10.04 -10.27
CA GLY A 109 -10.15 9.30 -11.16
C GLY A 109 -8.98 8.62 -10.45
N GLY A 110 -8.97 8.60 -9.12
CA GLY A 110 -8.08 7.76 -8.32
C GLY A 110 -8.53 6.30 -8.26
N TRP A 111 -7.91 5.56 -7.36
CA TRP A 111 -8.13 4.14 -7.16
C TRP A 111 -8.16 3.79 -5.68
N VAL A 112 -9.07 2.89 -5.31
CA VAL A 112 -8.95 2.07 -4.11
C VAL A 112 -8.56 0.67 -4.55
N VAL A 113 -7.46 0.15 -4.03
CA VAL A 113 -6.87 -1.13 -4.41
C VAL A 113 -6.72 -2.01 -3.18
N GLN A 114 -7.30 -3.20 -3.25
CA GLN A 114 -7.21 -4.21 -2.21
C GLN A 114 -6.17 -5.27 -2.59
N LEU A 115 -5.17 -5.42 -1.72
CA LEU A 115 -4.03 -6.30 -1.96
C LEU A 115 -4.42 -7.78 -1.93
N THR A 116 -5.26 -8.17 -0.96
CA THR A 116 -5.75 -9.54 -0.73
C THR A 116 -7.24 -9.52 -0.40
N ASP A 117 -7.99 -10.56 -0.75
CA ASP A 117 -9.45 -10.64 -0.52
C ASP A 117 -9.84 -10.55 0.96
N ALA A 118 -8.98 -11.05 1.84
CA ALA A 118 -9.12 -10.93 3.28
C ALA A 118 -8.15 -9.87 3.85
N PRO A 119 -8.45 -9.31 5.02
CA PRO A 119 -7.55 -8.41 5.74
C PRO A 119 -6.13 -8.95 5.81
N LEU A 120 -5.14 -8.09 5.53
CA LEU A 120 -3.74 -8.48 5.45
C LEU A 120 -3.27 -9.10 6.77
N ASP A 121 -2.71 -10.30 6.64
CA ASP A 121 -2.19 -11.13 7.72
C ASP A 121 -0.84 -11.66 7.25
N LEU A 122 0.24 -11.25 7.92
CA LEU A 122 1.61 -11.56 7.49
C LEU A 122 2.15 -12.88 8.07
N GLU A 123 1.35 -13.59 8.87
CA GLU A 123 1.59 -15.00 9.17
C GLU A 123 1.08 -15.91 8.04
N ASN A 124 0.11 -15.45 7.25
CA ASN A 124 -0.33 -16.14 6.04
C ASN A 124 0.71 -15.94 4.91
N PRO A 125 1.37 -17.00 4.42
CA PRO A 125 2.41 -16.87 3.39
C PRO A 125 1.89 -16.27 2.07
N ALA A 126 0.63 -16.52 1.70
CA ALA A 126 0.05 -15.99 0.47
C ALA A 126 -0.14 -14.46 0.55
N HIS A 127 -0.52 -13.95 1.71
CA HIS A 127 -0.66 -12.52 1.97
C HIS A 127 0.70 -11.81 1.98
N LEU A 128 1.70 -12.43 2.61
CA LEU A 128 3.07 -11.93 2.58
C LEU A 128 3.64 -11.90 1.16
N ASP A 129 3.40 -12.95 0.36
CA ASP A 129 3.82 -13.01 -1.04
C ASP A 129 3.14 -11.91 -1.88
N ALA A 130 1.83 -11.71 -1.71
CA ALA A 130 1.10 -10.62 -2.38
C ALA A 130 1.72 -9.25 -2.07
N LEU A 131 2.05 -8.97 -0.81
CA LEU A 131 2.71 -7.73 -0.41
C LEU A 131 4.10 -7.57 -1.06
N LYS A 132 4.90 -8.63 -1.07
CA LYS A 132 6.22 -8.62 -1.72
C LYS A 132 6.13 -8.37 -3.22
N ARG A 133 5.23 -9.08 -3.91
CA ARG A 133 4.98 -8.88 -5.34
C ARG A 133 4.50 -7.47 -5.65
N ALA A 134 3.67 -6.88 -4.80
CA ALA A 134 3.26 -5.49 -4.97
C ALA A 134 4.45 -4.53 -4.84
N TYR A 135 5.35 -4.75 -3.88
CA TYR A 135 6.60 -4.00 -3.81
C TYR A 135 7.50 -4.23 -5.03
N GLU A 136 7.62 -5.45 -5.56
CA GLU A 136 8.37 -5.69 -6.80
C GLU A 136 7.75 -4.98 -8.01
N ARG A 137 6.41 -4.94 -8.07
CA ARG A 137 5.66 -4.27 -9.14
C ARG A 137 5.82 -2.75 -9.11
N PHE A 138 5.91 -2.15 -7.92
CA PHE A 138 5.98 -0.70 -7.73
C PHE A 138 7.32 -0.29 -7.08
N PRO A 139 8.45 -0.33 -7.81
CA PRO A 139 9.78 -0.08 -7.26
C PRO A 139 9.96 1.35 -6.71
N GLU A 140 9.15 2.32 -7.16
CA GLU A 140 9.18 3.70 -6.63
C GLU A 140 8.69 3.80 -5.18
N ILE A 141 7.76 2.93 -4.76
CA ILE A 141 7.14 3.00 -3.43
C ILE A 141 8.19 2.85 -2.32
N GLY A 142 8.11 3.77 -1.36
CA GLY A 142 9.07 3.91 -0.26
C GLY A 142 10.45 4.39 -0.69
N GLY A 143 10.54 5.03 -1.86
CA GLY A 143 11.77 5.64 -2.37
C GLY A 143 12.85 4.61 -2.74
N ARG A 144 12.47 3.38 -3.09
CA ARG A 144 13.43 2.29 -3.34
C ARG A 144 14.11 2.38 -4.70
N ALA A 145 13.46 2.94 -5.70
CA ALA A 145 14.10 3.20 -6.99
C ALA A 145 15.23 4.23 -6.86
N ALA A 146 16.27 4.04 -7.67
CA ALA A 146 17.37 4.99 -7.77
C ALA A 146 16.90 6.31 -8.40
N PRO A 147 17.54 7.45 -8.06
CA PRO A 147 17.33 8.73 -8.72
C PRO A 147 17.43 8.65 -10.25
#